data_AF-A0A816THA7-F1
#
_entry.id   AF-A0A816THA7-F1
#
_cell.length_a   1.000
_cell.length_b   1.000
_cell.length_c   1.000
_cell.angle_alpha   90.00
_cell.angle_beta   90.00
_cell.angle_gamma   90.00
#
_symmetry.space_group_name_H-M   'P 1'
#
loop_
_entity.id
_entity.type
_entity.pdbx_description
1 polymer ?
#
loop_
_entity_poly.entity_id
_entity_poly.type
_entity_poly.pdbx_seq_one_letter_code
_entity_poly.pdbx_strand_id
1 'polypeptide(L)'
;MQYLSNSRRIARALKPLALLETDVRFASHVVDSTQWQNHRSPSVSVSPGTISSFHAMTMCFVGLMMLRSSFSSEAKHVEDPTEAVKELHGKILDSVNVKRSMPPNALLWSLIENCRKEDDISFLFDALQNLRRFRLSNLRIHDNFNCNLCRQVAKTCVRVGAINHGKRALWKHNVHGLTPSVASAHHLLSYALEHKNANLMDEVMKLLKANDLPLQPGTADLVFRICHETDSWDLLAKYSKKFCKAGVKLRKTTFDVWMEFAAKRGDTESLWKVDKLRSETYTQHTLSAAFSCAKGFLLEHKPEEAAAVIQIICQAYPDEKKSALEAEFKKLVNEWPVDVLKHQNEEDKKAVAASLRSDIPAMVNALVKSGLRVSVDLDELNKNEALLS
;
A
#
# COMPACT_ATOMS: atom_id res chain seq x y z
N MET A 1 2.93 -49.19 16.25
CA MET A 1 4.36 -49.02 15.88
C MET A 1 4.49 -48.42 14.48
N GLN A 2 4.24 -47.11 14.32
CA GLN A 2 4.59 -46.32 13.11
C GLN A 2 4.40 -44.82 13.42
N TYR A 3 5.34 -44.24 14.17
CA TYR A 3 5.37 -42.81 14.53
C TYR A 3 6.79 -42.26 14.29
N LEU A 4 7.30 -42.42 13.06
CA LEU A 4 8.68 -42.06 12.67
C LEU A 4 8.75 -41.41 11.27
N SER A 5 7.95 -40.36 11.02
CA SER A 5 8.00 -39.60 9.75
C SER A 5 8.07 -38.08 9.90
N ASN A 6 7.69 -37.49 11.04
CA ASN A 6 7.63 -36.03 11.20
C ASN A 6 8.98 -35.34 11.45
N SER A 7 10.03 -36.06 11.83
CA SER A 7 11.35 -35.49 12.16
C SER A 7 12.13 -34.90 10.97
N ARG A 8 11.60 -34.96 9.74
CA ARG A 8 12.28 -34.45 8.52
C ARG A 8 11.89 -33.03 8.08
N ARG A 9 11.01 -32.32 8.81
CA ARG A 9 10.69 -30.90 8.52
C ARG A 9 11.59 -29.89 9.24
N ILE A 10 12.11 -30.23 10.43
CA ILE A 10 12.82 -29.28 11.31
C ILE A 10 14.17 -28.82 10.71
N ALA A 11 14.90 -29.70 10.01
CA ALA A 11 16.18 -29.39 9.37
C ALA A 11 16.11 -28.45 8.13
N ARG A 12 14.95 -27.85 7.83
CA ARG A 12 14.79 -26.84 6.77
C ARG A 12 14.38 -25.46 7.27
N ALA A 13 13.97 -25.31 8.53
CA ALA A 13 13.66 -24.01 9.13
C ALA A 13 14.91 -23.19 9.45
N LEU A 14 16.05 -23.86 9.68
CA LEU A 14 17.33 -23.24 10.03
C LEU A 14 18.47 -23.77 9.15
N LYS A 15 18.57 -23.24 7.93
CA LYS A 15 19.85 -23.19 7.20
C LYS A 15 20.57 -21.88 7.54
N PRO A 16 21.91 -21.80 7.42
CA PRO A 16 22.68 -20.66 7.94
C PRO A 16 22.19 -19.33 7.36
N LEU A 17 21.78 -18.42 8.25
CA LEU A 17 21.26 -17.11 7.91
C LEU A 17 22.38 -16.22 7.39
N ALA A 18 22.44 -16.03 6.07
CA ALA A 18 23.24 -14.97 5.47
C ALA A 18 22.55 -13.61 5.70
N LEU A 19 22.97 -12.91 6.75
CA LEU A 19 22.42 -11.63 7.20
C LEU A 19 23.46 -10.51 7.05
N LEU A 20 23.30 -9.70 5.99
CA LEU A 20 23.82 -8.35 5.93
C LEU A 20 23.02 -7.56 4.89
N GLU A 21 22.48 -6.40 5.26
CA GLU A 21 22.62 -5.16 4.48
C GLU A 21 22.37 -3.95 5.40
N THR A 22 23.13 -2.89 5.16
CA THR A 22 23.08 -1.58 5.85
C THR A 22 21.91 -0.71 5.38
N ASP A 23 21.50 0.28 6.18
CA ASP A 23 20.33 1.12 5.91
C ASP A 23 20.32 1.81 4.53
N VAL A 24 19.15 1.84 3.90
CA VAL A 24 18.77 2.89 2.95
C VAL A 24 17.62 3.69 3.54
N ARG A 25 17.88 4.98 3.76
CA ARG A 25 16.97 5.94 4.40
C ARG A 25 15.74 6.19 3.53
N PHE A 26 14.55 6.11 4.12
CA PHE A 26 13.36 6.72 3.53
C PHE A 26 13.27 8.20 3.95
N ALA A 27 13.72 9.08 3.07
CA ALA A 27 13.38 10.50 3.12
C ALA A 27 12.20 10.77 2.18
N SER A 28 11.14 11.39 2.69
CA SER A 28 9.97 11.77 1.91
C SER A 28 10.26 13.05 1.11
N HIS A 29 10.71 12.92 -0.15
CA HIS A 29 10.71 14.03 -1.09
C HIS A 29 10.11 13.65 -2.45
N VAL A 30 9.20 14.50 -2.90
CA VAL A 30 8.59 14.50 -4.23
C VAL A 30 9.52 15.22 -5.20
N VAL A 31 10.02 14.52 -6.23
CA VAL A 31 10.36 15.10 -7.55
C VAL A 31 10.15 14.03 -8.63
N ASP A 32 9.60 14.42 -9.77
CA ASP A 32 9.50 13.60 -10.98
C ASP A 32 10.87 13.25 -11.57
N SER A 33 11.01 12.05 -12.14
CA SER A 33 11.68 11.91 -13.45
C SER A 33 11.32 10.60 -14.13
N THR A 34 11.09 10.67 -15.44
CA THR A 34 10.87 9.54 -16.34
C THR A 34 12.14 9.22 -17.12
N GLN A 35 12.61 7.98 -17.10
CA GLN A 35 13.22 7.41 -18.31
C GLN A 35 13.12 5.89 -18.36
N TRP A 36 12.74 5.38 -19.54
CA TRP A 36 12.75 3.96 -19.88
C TRP A 36 14.15 3.58 -20.38
N GLN A 37 14.68 2.43 -19.95
CA GLN A 37 15.87 1.84 -20.58
C GLN A 37 15.47 0.97 -21.77
N ASN A 38 15.98 1.30 -22.95
CA ASN A 38 15.92 0.45 -24.14
C ASN A 38 17.14 -0.50 -24.21
N HIS A 39 17.02 -1.53 -25.04
CA HIS A 39 17.95 -2.64 -25.14
C HIS A 39 19.29 -2.33 -25.86
N ARG A 40 20.34 -3.08 -25.47
CA ARG A 40 21.56 -3.51 -26.22
C ARG A 40 21.35 -3.65 -27.76
N SER A 41 22.30 -3.46 -28.69
CA SER A 41 23.79 -3.37 -28.77
C SER A 41 24.20 -2.73 -30.15
N PRO A 42 25.44 -2.82 -30.72
CA PRO A 42 26.73 -2.27 -30.28
C PRO A 42 27.53 -1.45 -31.36
N SER A 43 28.51 -0.65 -30.89
CA SER A 43 29.81 -0.24 -31.53
C SER A 43 30.00 -0.03 -33.05
N VAL A 44 30.46 1.18 -33.45
CA VAL A 44 31.64 1.47 -34.33
C VAL A 44 32.26 2.82 -33.88
N SER A 45 33.52 3.07 -34.25
CA SER A 45 34.50 4.01 -33.68
C SER A 45 34.72 5.35 -34.43
N VAL A 46 35.62 6.18 -33.85
CA VAL A 46 36.44 7.28 -34.42
C VAL A 46 35.99 8.73 -34.12
N SER A 47 36.90 9.45 -33.45
CA SER A 47 36.98 10.91 -33.22
C SER A 47 38.30 11.42 -33.85
N PRO A 48 38.76 12.69 -33.70
CA PRO A 48 38.12 13.92 -33.20
C PRO A 48 38.44 15.20 -34.02
N GLY A 49 37.92 16.36 -33.56
CA GLY A 49 38.58 17.69 -33.71
C GLY A 49 37.61 18.89 -33.84
N THR A 50 37.92 20.12 -33.42
CA THR A 50 38.85 20.64 -32.38
C THR A 50 38.59 22.16 -32.22
N ILE A 51 38.55 22.70 -30.97
CA ILE A 51 38.91 24.10 -30.59
C ILE A 51 37.97 25.22 -31.17
N SER A 52 37.60 26.33 -30.53
CA SER A 52 37.91 27.02 -29.25
C SER A 52 36.60 27.60 -28.66
N SER A 53 36.50 28.46 -27.62
CA SER A 53 37.42 29.12 -26.68
C SER A 53 36.62 29.59 -25.44
N PHE A 54 37.30 29.90 -24.33
CA PHE A 54 36.72 30.62 -23.16
C PHE A 54 37.64 31.76 -22.74
N HIS A 55 37.07 32.95 -22.47
CA HIS A 55 37.57 34.07 -21.62
C HIS A 55 36.64 35.29 -21.83
N ALA A 56 36.38 36.20 -20.89
CA ALA A 56 36.57 36.23 -19.43
C ALA A 56 35.58 37.26 -18.82
N MET A 57 35.41 37.27 -17.49
CA MET A 57 34.60 38.27 -16.77
C MET A 57 35.20 39.68 -16.87
N THR A 58 34.36 40.73 -16.78
CA THR A 58 34.50 41.85 -15.81
C THR A 58 33.20 42.67 -15.75
N MET A 59 32.90 43.21 -14.56
CA MET A 59 31.68 43.96 -14.23
C MET A 59 31.68 45.41 -14.73
N CYS A 60 30.50 45.93 -15.08
CA CYS A 60 30.17 47.36 -14.94
C CYS A 60 28.74 47.50 -14.40
N PHE A 61 28.54 48.39 -13.43
CA PHE A 61 27.31 48.56 -12.66
C PHE A 61 26.67 49.92 -12.96
N VAL A 62 25.34 50.00 -12.80
CA VAL A 62 24.49 51.21 -12.83
C VAL A 62 24.26 51.90 -14.19
N GLY A 63 23.00 51.83 -14.64
CA GLY A 63 22.40 52.72 -15.64
C GLY A 63 20.88 52.65 -15.54
N LEU A 64 20.26 53.59 -14.81
CA LEU A 64 18.80 53.61 -14.60
C LEU A 64 18.03 53.85 -15.90
N MET A 65 17.13 52.92 -16.25
CA MET A 65 15.94 53.21 -17.07
C MET A 65 14.75 52.41 -16.51
N MET A 66 14.02 53.05 -15.61
CA MET A 66 12.76 52.52 -15.04
C MET A 66 11.65 52.55 -16.10
N LEU A 67 11.55 51.51 -16.92
CA LEU A 67 10.36 51.25 -17.73
C LEU A 67 9.20 50.87 -16.80
N ARG A 68 8.37 51.87 -16.46
CA ARG A 68 7.04 51.68 -15.86
C ARG A 68 6.19 50.81 -16.81
N SER A 69 6.22 49.50 -16.61
CA SER A 69 5.14 48.63 -17.06
C SER A 69 3.94 48.86 -16.14
N SER A 70 2.84 49.30 -16.72
CA SER A 70 1.59 49.53 -15.99
C SER A 70 1.02 48.20 -15.51
N PHE A 71 1.35 47.81 -14.27
CA PHE A 71 0.64 46.75 -13.57
C PHE A 71 -0.79 47.21 -13.27
N SER A 72 -1.70 46.92 -14.21
CA SER A 72 -3.13 46.89 -13.89
C SER A 72 -3.36 45.71 -12.95
N SER A 73 -3.35 45.98 -11.65
CA SER A 73 -3.77 45.01 -10.64
C SER A 73 -5.29 44.89 -10.64
N GLU A 74 -5.82 44.27 -11.70
CA GLU A 74 -7.16 43.70 -11.65
C GLU A 74 -7.12 42.61 -10.58
N ALA A 75 -7.69 42.92 -9.42
CA ALA A 75 -7.71 42.00 -8.30
C ALA A 75 -8.44 40.74 -8.76
N LYS A 76 -7.72 39.60 -8.80
CA LYS A 76 -8.34 38.31 -9.07
C LYS A 76 -9.46 38.13 -8.06
N HIS A 77 -10.69 38.25 -8.56
CA HIS A 77 -11.88 37.89 -7.82
C HIS A 77 -11.64 36.47 -7.30
N VAL A 78 -11.71 36.27 -5.99
CA VAL A 78 -11.66 34.92 -5.41
C VAL A 78 -13.04 34.33 -5.67
N GLU A 79 -13.25 33.93 -6.93
CA GLU A 79 -14.42 33.17 -7.34
C GLU A 79 -14.56 31.97 -6.42
N ASP A 80 -15.78 31.71 -5.95
CA ASP A 80 -16.06 30.44 -5.28
C ASP A 80 -15.62 29.33 -6.26
N PRO A 81 -14.76 28.39 -5.82
CA PRO A 81 -14.32 27.26 -6.64
C PRO A 81 -15.46 26.55 -7.39
N THR A 82 -16.66 26.54 -6.82
CA THR A 82 -17.90 26.04 -7.41
C THR A 82 -18.33 26.81 -8.65
N GLU A 83 -18.24 28.14 -8.63
CA GLU A 83 -18.59 28.99 -9.77
C GLU A 83 -17.50 28.92 -10.85
N ALA A 84 -16.22 28.87 -10.46
CA ALA A 84 -15.12 28.62 -11.40
C ALA A 84 -15.27 27.25 -12.12
N VAL A 85 -15.73 26.21 -11.42
CA VAL A 85 -16.07 24.90 -12.02
C VAL A 85 -17.20 25.03 -13.04
N LYS A 86 -18.28 25.73 -12.72
CA LYS A 86 -19.41 25.96 -13.67
C LYS A 86 -18.96 26.76 -14.88
N GLU A 87 -18.13 27.78 -14.70
CA GLU A 87 -17.63 28.64 -15.78
C GLU A 87 -16.70 27.86 -16.74
N LEU A 88 -15.82 27.02 -16.19
CA LEU A 88 -14.99 26.09 -16.96
C LEU A 88 -15.81 24.99 -17.68
N HIS A 89 -16.84 24.45 -17.01
CA HIS A 89 -17.78 23.49 -17.61
C HIS A 89 -18.54 24.12 -18.79
N GLY A 90 -19.09 25.32 -18.61
CA GLY A 90 -19.75 26.09 -19.67
C GLY A 90 -18.82 26.35 -20.87
N LYS A 91 -17.59 26.81 -20.63
CA LYS A 91 -16.58 27.02 -21.70
C LYS A 91 -16.28 25.74 -22.49
N ILE A 92 -16.26 24.57 -21.84
CA ILE A 92 -16.09 23.27 -22.50
C ILE A 92 -17.33 22.92 -23.33
N LEU A 93 -18.54 23.06 -22.78
CA LEU A 93 -19.78 22.76 -23.50
C LEU A 93 -20.01 23.70 -24.69
N ASP A 94 -19.73 24.99 -24.58
CA ASP A 94 -19.81 25.95 -25.69
C ASP A 94 -18.85 25.60 -26.83
N SER A 95 -17.63 25.18 -26.48
CA SER A 95 -16.64 24.73 -27.47
C SER A 95 -17.14 23.50 -28.23
N VAL A 96 -17.66 22.51 -27.50
CA VAL A 96 -18.08 21.21 -28.05
C VAL A 96 -19.41 21.28 -28.81
N ASN A 97 -20.44 21.90 -28.22
CA ASN A 97 -21.81 21.87 -28.72
C ASN A 97 -22.10 23.01 -29.70
N VAL A 98 -21.67 24.23 -29.38
CA VAL A 98 -21.96 25.43 -30.18
C VAL A 98 -20.90 25.63 -31.26
N LYS A 99 -19.63 25.76 -30.87
CA LYS A 99 -18.50 26.02 -31.80
C LYS A 99 -18.06 24.76 -32.56
N ARG A 100 -18.47 23.57 -32.11
CA ARG A 100 -18.10 22.25 -32.66
C ARG A 100 -16.58 22.08 -32.84
N SER A 101 -15.81 22.65 -31.93
CA SER A 101 -14.35 22.63 -31.92
C SER A 101 -13.81 21.92 -30.67
N MET A 102 -12.56 21.44 -30.74
CA MET A 102 -11.91 20.84 -29.58
C MET A 102 -11.55 21.94 -28.56
N PRO A 103 -12.04 21.89 -27.31
CA PRO A 103 -11.62 22.83 -26.28
C PRO A 103 -10.13 22.62 -25.94
N PRO A 104 -9.41 23.69 -25.54
CA PRO A 104 -8.03 23.57 -25.05
C PRO A 104 -7.93 22.57 -23.90
N ASN A 105 -6.98 21.63 -24.00
CA ASN A 105 -6.83 20.52 -23.05
C ASN A 105 -6.62 21.01 -21.60
N ALA A 106 -6.07 22.22 -21.43
CA ALA A 106 -5.90 22.89 -20.14
C ALA A 106 -7.23 23.11 -19.39
N LEU A 107 -8.34 23.41 -20.09
CA LEU A 107 -9.64 23.65 -19.44
C LEU A 107 -10.13 22.42 -18.64
N LEU A 108 -9.92 21.22 -19.18
CA LEU A 108 -10.30 19.98 -18.51
C LEU A 108 -9.43 19.72 -17.28
N TRP A 109 -8.13 20.03 -17.33
CA TRP A 109 -7.24 19.91 -16.18
C TRP A 109 -7.60 20.93 -15.08
N SER A 110 -7.85 22.20 -15.44
CA SER A 110 -8.31 23.22 -14.50
C SER A 110 -9.68 22.87 -13.88
N LEU A 111 -10.58 22.25 -14.64
CA LEU A 111 -11.86 21.75 -14.10
C LEU A 111 -11.62 20.69 -13.01
N ILE A 112 -10.80 19.67 -13.32
CA ILE A 112 -10.42 18.58 -12.40
C ILE A 112 -9.71 19.11 -11.14
N GLU A 113 -8.88 20.15 -11.27
CA GLU A 113 -8.16 20.76 -10.16
C GLU A 113 -9.10 21.54 -9.24
N ASN A 114 -10.08 22.27 -9.79
CA ASN A 114 -10.98 23.14 -9.04
C ASN A 114 -12.17 22.43 -8.37
N CYS A 115 -12.53 21.19 -8.75
CA CYS A 115 -13.60 20.44 -8.08
C CYS A 115 -13.36 20.28 -6.56
N ARG A 116 -14.26 20.80 -5.71
CA ARG A 116 -14.22 20.68 -4.24
C ARG A 116 -15.48 20.02 -3.64
N LYS A 117 -16.63 20.09 -4.30
CA LYS A 117 -17.93 19.54 -3.86
C LYS A 117 -18.37 18.38 -4.75
N GLU A 118 -19.24 17.49 -4.27
CA GLU A 118 -19.73 16.36 -5.08
C GLU A 118 -20.51 16.82 -6.33
N ASP A 119 -21.18 17.98 -6.25
CA ASP A 119 -21.81 18.63 -7.41
C ASP A 119 -20.80 18.97 -8.52
N ASP A 120 -19.58 19.41 -8.15
CA ASP A 120 -18.50 19.71 -9.10
C ASP A 120 -18.07 18.46 -9.89
N ILE A 121 -18.15 17.29 -9.26
CA ILE A 121 -17.86 16.00 -9.90
C ILE A 121 -18.95 15.65 -10.92
N SER A 122 -20.20 16.04 -10.66
CA SER A 122 -21.29 15.86 -11.63
C SER A 122 -21.05 16.69 -12.89
N PHE A 123 -20.64 17.96 -12.76
CA PHE A 123 -20.22 18.79 -13.90
C PHE A 123 -19.01 18.21 -14.64
N LEU A 124 -18.01 17.69 -13.92
CA LEU A 124 -16.85 17.01 -14.53
C LEU A 124 -17.26 15.77 -15.36
N PHE A 125 -18.16 14.93 -14.84
CA PHE A 125 -18.59 13.72 -15.55
C PHE A 125 -19.46 14.02 -16.78
N ASP A 126 -20.28 15.08 -16.73
CA ASP A 126 -21.01 15.59 -17.90
C ASP A 126 -20.06 16.17 -18.96
N ALA A 127 -19.07 16.99 -18.57
CA ALA A 127 -18.04 17.48 -19.49
C ALA A 127 -17.32 16.33 -20.19
N LEU A 128 -16.88 15.30 -19.46
CA LEU A 128 -16.24 14.11 -20.02
C LEU A 128 -17.16 13.34 -20.98
N GLN A 129 -18.46 13.23 -20.67
CA GLN A 129 -19.45 12.58 -21.53
C GLN A 129 -19.67 13.34 -22.84
N ASN A 130 -19.77 14.67 -22.81
CA ASN A 130 -19.93 15.49 -24.01
C ASN A 130 -18.64 15.53 -24.85
N LEU A 131 -17.46 15.59 -24.21
CA LEU A 131 -16.16 15.41 -24.87
C LEU A 131 -16.04 14.02 -25.54
N ARG A 132 -16.52 12.95 -24.89
CA ARG A 132 -16.54 11.60 -25.48
C ARG A 132 -17.45 11.51 -26.68
N ARG A 133 -18.68 12.06 -26.60
CA ARG A 133 -19.61 12.16 -27.73
C ARG A 133 -18.97 12.89 -28.91
N PHE A 134 -18.41 14.07 -28.68
CA PHE A 134 -17.75 14.88 -29.71
C PHE A 134 -16.56 14.17 -30.39
N ARG A 135 -15.71 13.50 -29.61
CA ARG A 135 -14.62 12.67 -30.15
C ARG A 135 -15.15 11.58 -31.09
N LEU A 136 -16.26 10.94 -30.73
CA LEU A 136 -16.89 9.89 -31.53
C LEU A 136 -17.58 10.44 -32.80
N SER A 137 -18.40 11.49 -32.67
CA SER A 137 -19.23 12.00 -33.78
C SER A 137 -18.48 12.92 -34.74
N ASN A 138 -17.70 13.87 -34.21
CA ASN A 138 -17.11 14.95 -35.00
C ASN A 138 -15.68 14.63 -35.42
N LEU A 139 -14.90 14.00 -34.54
CA LEU A 139 -13.49 13.69 -34.79
C LEU A 139 -13.24 12.23 -35.24
N ARG A 140 -14.26 11.37 -35.17
CA ARG A 140 -14.18 9.92 -35.48
C ARG A 140 -13.10 9.17 -34.69
N ILE A 141 -12.76 9.66 -33.49
CA ILE A 141 -11.77 9.03 -32.60
C ILE A 141 -12.51 8.06 -31.67
N HIS A 142 -12.46 6.78 -32.02
CA HIS A 142 -13.11 5.71 -31.26
C HIS A 142 -12.39 5.36 -29.95
N ASP A 143 -11.09 5.63 -29.84
CA ASP A 143 -10.31 5.35 -28.65
C ASP A 143 -10.77 6.16 -27.42
N ASN A 144 -10.66 5.55 -26.26
CA ASN A 144 -10.92 6.19 -24.96
C ASN A 144 -9.91 7.32 -24.67
N PHE A 145 -10.14 8.08 -23.60
CA PHE A 145 -9.15 8.95 -22.98
C PHE A 145 -8.04 8.11 -22.32
N ASN A 146 -6.85 8.70 -22.17
CA ASN A 146 -5.70 8.01 -21.58
C ASN A 146 -5.94 7.63 -20.10
N CYS A 147 -5.16 6.66 -19.62
CA CYS A 147 -5.21 6.21 -18.23
C CYS A 147 -4.82 7.29 -17.22
N ASN A 148 -4.00 8.27 -17.63
CA ASN A 148 -3.60 9.40 -16.77
C ASN A 148 -4.80 10.29 -16.41
N LEU A 149 -5.71 10.56 -17.35
CA LEU A 149 -6.96 11.27 -17.08
C LEU A 149 -7.82 10.47 -16.10
N CYS A 150 -7.99 9.17 -16.34
CA CYS A 150 -8.74 8.30 -15.41
C CYS A 150 -8.12 8.27 -14.01
N ARG A 151 -6.79 8.30 -13.89
CA ARG A 151 -6.08 8.38 -12.60
C ARG A 151 -6.42 9.69 -11.86
N GLN A 152 -6.35 10.83 -12.55
CA GLN A 152 -6.62 12.13 -11.92
C GLN A 152 -8.11 12.32 -11.61
N VAL A 153 -9.02 11.87 -12.48
CA VAL A 153 -10.47 11.86 -12.20
C VAL A 153 -10.76 11.00 -10.97
N ALA A 154 -10.20 9.80 -10.86
CA ALA A 154 -10.36 8.95 -9.68
C ALA A 154 -9.77 9.59 -8.41
N LYS A 155 -8.59 10.22 -8.50
CA LYS A 155 -7.97 10.97 -7.40
C LYS A 155 -8.85 12.14 -6.94
N THR A 156 -9.44 12.90 -7.86
CA THR A 156 -10.33 14.02 -7.55
C THR A 156 -11.66 13.54 -6.97
N CYS A 157 -12.25 12.44 -7.47
CA CYS A 157 -13.43 11.82 -6.85
C CYS A 157 -13.16 11.40 -5.40
N VAL A 158 -12.00 10.82 -5.13
CA VAL A 158 -11.55 10.46 -3.77
C VAL A 158 -11.35 11.70 -2.90
N ARG A 159 -10.65 12.72 -3.39
CA ARG A 159 -10.40 14.00 -2.69
C ARG A 159 -11.71 14.70 -2.25
N VAL A 160 -12.76 14.55 -3.04
CA VAL A 160 -14.08 15.19 -2.81
C VAL A 160 -15.06 14.27 -2.05
N GLY A 161 -14.74 12.99 -1.87
CA GLY A 161 -15.64 12.00 -1.25
C GLY A 161 -16.71 11.43 -2.19
N ALA A 162 -16.69 11.77 -3.48
CA ALA A 162 -17.63 11.30 -4.51
C ALA A 162 -17.31 9.87 -4.98
N ILE A 163 -17.30 8.90 -4.05
CA ILE A 163 -16.80 7.54 -4.27
C ILE A 163 -17.62 6.78 -5.32
N ASN A 164 -18.92 7.04 -5.41
CA ASN A 164 -19.77 6.42 -6.44
C ASN A 164 -19.36 6.87 -7.86
N HIS A 165 -18.96 8.13 -8.04
CA HIS A 165 -18.37 8.62 -9.29
C HIS A 165 -17.01 7.98 -9.56
N GLY A 166 -16.16 7.85 -8.53
CA GLY A 166 -14.89 7.12 -8.62
C GLY A 166 -15.06 5.66 -9.09
N LYS A 167 -16.06 4.94 -8.59
CA LYS A 167 -16.39 3.58 -9.05
C LYS A 167 -16.81 3.54 -10.52
N ARG A 168 -17.61 4.51 -11.00
CA ARG A 168 -17.99 4.62 -12.43
C ARG A 168 -16.78 4.89 -13.33
N ALA A 169 -15.81 5.68 -12.87
CA ALA A 169 -14.57 5.93 -13.63
C ALA A 169 -13.75 4.65 -13.87
N LEU A 170 -13.89 3.62 -13.02
CA LEU A 170 -13.23 2.34 -13.22
C LEU A 170 -13.91 1.43 -14.26
N TRP A 171 -15.14 1.68 -14.74
CA TRP A 171 -15.80 0.72 -15.64
C TRP A 171 -15.15 0.66 -17.03
N LYS A 172 -14.74 -0.52 -17.51
CA LYS A 172 -14.19 -0.74 -18.87
C LYS A 172 -15.12 -0.21 -19.97
N HIS A 173 -16.43 -0.38 -19.80
CA HIS A 173 -17.47 0.20 -20.63
C HIS A 173 -18.13 1.37 -19.88
N ASN A 174 -17.56 2.57 -19.99
CA ASN A 174 -18.15 3.79 -19.43
C ASN A 174 -18.47 4.83 -20.52
N VAL A 175 -19.55 5.58 -20.31
CA VAL A 175 -20.06 6.61 -21.23
C VAL A 175 -19.10 7.81 -21.33
N HIS A 176 -18.27 8.01 -20.32
CA HIS A 176 -17.29 9.11 -20.20
C HIS A 176 -15.98 8.83 -20.98
N GLY A 177 -15.83 7.65 -21.58
CA GLY A 177 -14.66 7.24 -22.34
C GLY A 177 -13.36 7.13 -21.54
N LEU A 178 -13.40 6.94 -20.21
CA LEU A 178 -12.19 6.81 -19.39
C LEU A 178 -11.55 5.43 -19.56
N THR A 179 -10.21 5.34 -19.58
CA THR A 179 -9.50 4.05 -19.58
C THR A 179 -9.07 3.68 -18.16
N PRO A 180 -9.68 2.65 -17.54
CA PRO A 180 -9.34 2.28 -16.16
C PRO A 180 -7.93 1.70 -16.08
N SER A 181 -7.28 1.92 -14.94
CA SER A 181 -5.92 1.46 -14.65
C SER A 181 -5.77 1.01 -13.20
N VAL A 182 -4.70 0.28 -12.91
CA VAL A 182 -4.36 -0.11 -11.52
C VAL A 182 -4.12 1.14 -10.65
N ALA A 183 -3.51 2.20 -11.20
CA ALA A 183 -3.27 3.45 -10.48
C ALA A 183 -4.57 4.21 -10.12
N SER A 184 -5.57 4.23 -11.00
CA SER A 184 -6.89 4.78 -10.66
C SER A 184 -7.60 3.96 -9.58
N ALA A 185 -7.44 2.63 -9.58
CA ALA A 185 -8.00 1.77 -8.54
C ALA A 185 -7.26 1.91 -7.19
N HIS A 186 -5.95 2.16 -7.21
CA HIS A 186 -5.16 2.40 -6.00
C HIS A 186 -5.66 3.63 -5.22
N HIS A 187 -6.06 4.73 -5.88
CA HIS A 187 -6.65 5.86 -5.16
C HIS A 187 -7.91 5.49 -4.36
N LEU A 188 -8.77 4.64 -4.93
CA LEU A 188 -9.99 4.15 -4.26
C LEU A 188 -9.68 3.12 -3.16
N LEU A 189 -8.63 2.31 -3.33
CA LEU A 189 -8.16 1.38 -2.30
C LEU A 189 -7.46 2.12 -1.13
N SER A 190 -6.69 3.17 -1.39
CA SER A 190 -6.14 4.04 -0.35
C SER A 190 -7.24 4.69 0.47
N TYR A 191 -8.28 5.24 -0.18
CA TYR A 191 -9.45 5.75 0.51
C TYR A 191 -10.18 4.68 1.34
N ALA A 192 -10.32 3.46 0.80
CA ALA A 192 -10.90 2.33 1.54
C ALA A 192 -10.07 1.93 2.77
N LEU A 193 -8.74 2.11 2.74
CA LEU A 193 -7.86 1.91 3.89
C LEU A 193 -8.02 3.00 4.94
N GLU A 194 -7.98 4.27 4.53
CA GLU A 194 -8.15 5.44 5.40
C GLU A 194 -9.50 5.41 6.14
N HIS A 195 -10.57 4.99 5.46
CA HIS A 195 -11.92 4.87 6.02
C HIS A 195 -12.29 3.47 6.53
N LYS A 196 -11.33 2.53 6.64
CA LYS A 196 -11.52 1.14 7.09
C LYS A 196 -12.75 0.44 6.47
N ASN A 197 -12.93 0.58 5.15
CA ASN A 197 -14.13 0.14 4.44
C ASN A 197 -13.85 -1.11 3.57
N ALA A 198 -14.03 -2.29 4.18
CA ALA A 198 -13.87 -3.59 3.52
C ALA A 198 -14.85 -3.81 2.35
N ASN A 199 -16.06 -3.26 2.42
CA ASN A 199 -17.08 -3.40 1.38
C ASN A 199 -16.65 -2.67 0.09
N LEU A 200 -16.19 -1.42 0.23
CA LEU A 200 -15.64 -0.65 -0.89
C LEU A 200 -14.42 -1.35 -1.51
N MET A 201 -13.54 -1.94 -0.69
CA MET A 201 -12.41 -2.73 -1.17
C MET A 201 -12.87 -3.96 -1.99
N ASP A 202 -13.85 -4.74 -1.51
CA ASP A 202 -14.36 -5.90 -2.25
C ASP A 202 -15.05 -5.48 -3.56
N GLU A 203 -15.75 -4.34 -3.60
CA GLU A 203 -16.28 -3.73 -4.82
C GLU A 203 -15.16 -3.33 -5.81
N VAL A 204 -14.14 -2.58 -5.37
CA VAL A 204 -13.03 -2.17 -6.24
C VAL A 204 -12.26 -3.38 -6.77
N MET A 205 -12.09 -4.43 -5.95
CA MET A 205 -11.48 -5.69 -6.38
C MET A 205 -12.34 -6.50 -7.35
N LYS A 206 -13.68 -6.42 -7.26
CA LYS A 206 -14.60 -6.94 -8.30
C LYS A 206 -14.45 -6.17 -9.60
N LEU A 207 -14.37 -4.83 -9.56
CA LEU A 207 -14.17 -3.99 -10.73
C LEU A 207 -12.82 -4.28 -11.41
N LEU A 208 -11.72 -4.34 -10.65
CA LEU A 208 -10.40 -4.76 -11.15
C LEU A 208 -10.47 -6.08 -11.93
N LYS A 209 -11.17 -7.09 -11.40
CA LYS A 209 -11.38 -8.37 -12.09
C LYS A 209 -12.24 -8.23 -13.35
N ALA A 210 -13.36 -7.51 -13.29
CA ALA A 210 -14.28 -7.33 -14.43
C ALA A 210 -13.66 -6.55 -15.60
N ASN A 211 -12.62 -5.76 -15.32
CA ASN A 211 -11.88 -4.98 -16.31
C ASN A 211 -10.63 -5.70 -16.86
N ASP A 212 -10.35 -6.93 -16.42
CA ASP A 212 -9.13 -7.70 -16.74
C ASP A 212 -7.82 -6.99 -16.34
N LEU A 213 -7.85 -6.15 -15.29
CA LEU A 213 -6.68 -5.38 -14.87
C LEU A 213 -5.68 -6.26 -14.09
N PRO A 214 -4.36 -6.13 -14.36
CA PRO A 214 -3.36 -6.98 -13.76
C PRO A 214 -3.24 -6.73 -12.25
N LEU A 215 -3.20 -7.81 -11.46
CA LEU A 215 -2.98 -7.74 -10.03
C LEU A 215 -1.50 -7.39 -9.76
N GLN A 216 -1.26 -6.28 -9.08
CA GLN A 216 0.07 -5.81 -8.72
C GLN A 216 0.39 -6.03 -7.24
N PRO A 217 1.67 -6.15 -6.85
CA PRO A 217 2.05 -6.31 -5.43
C PRO A 217 1.56 -5.16 -4.54
N GLY A 218 1.49 -3.92 -5.06
CA GLY A 218 0.93 -2.78 -4.32
C GLY A 218 -0.58 -2.89 -4.08
N THR A 219 -1.32 -3.55 -4.98
CA THR A 219 -2.74 -3.85 -4.78
C THR A 219 -2.93 -4.87 -3.65
N ALA A 220 -2.07 -5.90 -3.60
CA ALA A 220 -2.10 -6.89 -2.51
C ALA A 220 -1.80 -6.22 -1.16
N ASP A 221 -0.76 -5.39 -1.10
CA ASP A 221 -0.35 -4.69 0.11
C ASP A 221 -1.44 -3.76 0.69
N LEU A 222 -2.23 -3.09 -0.16
CA LEU A 222 -3.42 -2.33 0.26
C LEU A 222 -4.54 -3.25 0.74
N VAL A 223 -4.92 -4.27 -0.04
CA VAL A 223 -6.00 -5.22 0.30
C VAL A 223 -5.75 -5.92 1.63
N PHE A 224 -4.51 -6.35 1.88
CA PHE A 224 -4.15 -7.08 3.10
C PHE A 224 -4.22 -6.17 4.32
N ARG A 225 -3.72 -4.93 4.22
CA ARG A 225 -3.85 -3.93 5.29
C ARG A 225 -5.30 -3.57 5.57
N ILE A 226 -6.14 -3.37 4.53
CA ILE A 226 -7.57 -3.13 4.73
C ILE A 226 -8.21 -4.29 5.49
N CYS A 227 -7.96 -5.54 5.07
CA CYS A 227 -8.54 -6.71 5.74
C CYS A 227 -8.04 -6.87 7.18
N HIS A 228 -6.80 -6.49 7.49
CA HIS A 228 -6.26 -6.49 8.86
C HIS A 228 -6.95 -5.42 9.73
N GLU A 229 -7.04 -4.17 9.24
CA GLU A 229 -7.69 -3.05 9.93
C GLU A 229 -9.21 -3.26 10.15
N THR A 230 -9.85 -4.07 9.33
CA THR A 230 -11.29 -4.42 9.42
C THR A 230 -11.56 -5.83 9.94
N ASP A 231 -10.53 -6.51 10.46
CA ASP A 231 -10.59 -7.90 10.97
C ASP A 231 -11.35 -8.89 10.04
N SER A 232 -11.20 -8.70 8.73
CA SER A 232 -11.96 -9.41 7.69
C SER A 232 -11.18 -10.61 7.14
N TRP A 233 -10.99 -11.64 7.98
CA TRP A 233 -10.18 -12.83 7.66
C TRP A 233 -10.64 -13.55 6.38
N ASP A 234 -11.96 -13.75 6.18
CA ASP A 234 -12.49 -14.44 5.01
C ASP A 234 -12.18 -13.71 3.69
N LEU A 235 -12.22 -12.37 3.71
CA LEU A 235 -11.83 -11.55 2.57
C LEU A 235 -10.33 -11.67 2.30
N LEU A 236 -9.49 -11.66 3.34
CA LEU A 236 -8.06 -11.89 3.19
C LEU A 236 -7.79 -13.28 2.60
N ALA A 237 -8.37 -14.35 3.14
CA ALA A 237 -8.20 -15.72 2.64
C ALA A 237 -8.70 -15.91 1.20
N LYS A 238 -9.79 -15.22 0.82
CA LYS A 238 -10.33 -15.15 -0.55
C LYS A 238 -9.38 -14.42 -1.50
N TYR A 239 -8.78 -13.32 -1.08
CA TYR A 239 -7.90 -12.51 -1.92
C TYR A 239 -6.48 -13.05 -2.00
N SER A 240 -5.90 -13.55 -0.91
CA SER A 240 -4.56 -14.15 -0.89
C SER A 240 -4.47 -15.33 -1.85
N LYS A 241 -5.46 -16.24 -1.83
CA LYS A 241 -5.59 -17.33 -2.82
C LYS A 241 -5.63 -16.84 -4.27
N LYS A 242 -6.22 -15.65 -4.55
CA LYS A 242 -6.21 -15.05 -5.90
C LYS A 242 -4.85 -14.48 -6.26
N PHE A 243 -4.19 -13.73 -5.37
CA PHE A 243 -2.86 -13.17 -5.62
C PHE A 243 -1.80 -14.25 -5.83
N CYS A 244 -1.82 -15.32 -5.03
CA CYS A 244 -0.93 -16.48 -5.22
C CYS A 244 -1.20 -17.19 -6.55
N LYS A 245 -2.47 -17.45 -6.92
CA LYS A 245 -2.82 -18.04 -8.23
C LYS A 245 -2.44 -17.17 -9.43
N ALA A 246 -2.42 -15.84 -9.24
CA ALA A 246 -1.98 -14.88 -10.26
C ALA A 246 -0.44 -14.72 -10.32
N GLY A 247 0.33 -15.47 -9.53
CA GLY A 247 1.79 -15.40 -9.53
C GLY A 247 2.37 -14.08 -9.04
N VAL A 248 1.60 -13.29 -8.27
CA VAL A 248 2.02 -11.96 -7.83
C VAL A 248 3.09 -12.08 -6.76
N LYS A 249 4.30 -11.56 -7.05
CA LYS A 249 5.40 -11.48 -6.08
C LYS A 249 5.07 -10.49 -4.96
N LEU A 250 4.50 -11.01 -3.86
CA LEU A 250 4.14 -10.24 -2.68
C LEU A 250 5.37 -9.57 -2.05
N ARG A 251 5.15 -8.41 -1.42
CA ARG A 251 6.21 -7.67 -0.70
C ARG A 251 6.43 -8.29 0.68
N LYS A 252 7.61 -8.04 1.28
CA LYS A 252 7.90 -8.42 2.69
C LYS A 252 6.78 -7.95 3.63
N THR A 253 6.41 -6.67 3.56
CA THR A 253 5.30 -6.06 4.33
C THR A 253 3.97 -6.78 4.19
N THR A 254 3.65 -7.30 3.01
CA THR A 254 2.41 -8.02 2.74
C THR A 254 2.41 -9.42 3.37
N PHE A 255 3.58 -10.08 3.44
CA PHE A 255 3.75 -11.30 4.24
C PHE A 255 3.69 -11.02 5.73
N ASP A 256 4.36 -9.96 6.20
CA ASP A 256 4.38 -9.56 7.61
C ASP A 256 2.93 -9.37 8.14
N VAL A 257 2.11 -8.56 7.46
CA VAL A 257 0.69 -8.34 7.82
C VAL A 257 -0.14 -9.62 7.74
N TRP A 258 0.14 -10.52 6.79
CA TRP A 258 -0.59 -11.80 6.70
C TRP A 258 -0.23 -12.75 7.85
N MET A 259 1.05 -12.85 8.20
CA MET A 259 1.52 -13.66 9.32
C MET A 259 1.04 -13.11 10.67
N GLU A 260 1.08 -11.80 10.84
CA GLU A 260 0.57 -11.12 12.03
C GLU A 260 -0.94 -11.36 12.21
N PHE A 261 -1.72 -11.26 11.14
CA PHE A 261 -3.16 -11.53 11.19
C PHE A 261 -3.46 -13.03 11.45
N ALA A 262 -2.70 -13.95 10.84
CA ALA A 262 -2.85 -15.39 11.12
C ALA A 262 -2.55 -15.71 12.59
N ALA A 263 -1.45 -15.17 13.13
CA ALA A 263 -1.07 -15.30 14.53
C ALA A 263 -2.08 -14.63 15.48
N LYS A 264 -2.71 -13.52 15.08
CA LYS A 264 -3.80 -12.86 15.82
C LYS A 264 -5.09 -13.70 15.87
N ARG A 265 -5.42 -14.42 14.80
CA ARG A 265 -6.57 -15.34 14.77
C ARG A 265 -6.31 -16.69 15.45
N GLY A 266 -5.03 -17.04 15.68
CA GLY A 266 -4.64 -18.36 16.18
C GLY A 266 -4.58 -19.46 15.12
N ASP A 267 -4.67 -19.11 13.83
CA ASP A 267 -4.62 -20.07 12.72
C ASP A 267 -3.17 -20.44 12.39
N THR A 268 -2.63 -21.41 13.13
CA THR A 268 -1.28 -21.94 12.95
C THR A 268 -1.09 -22.60 11.58
N GLU A 269 -2.11 -23.26 11.03
CA GLU A 269 -2.00 -23.94 9.74
C GLU A 269 -1.84 -22.92 8.59
N SER A 270 -2.60 -21.82 8.61
CA SER A 270 -2.40 -20.71 7.68
C SER A 270 -1.08 -19.99 7.93
N LEU A 271 -0.70 -19.72 9.19
CA LEU A 271 0.58 -19.07 9.52
C LEU A 271 1.77 -19.80 8.89
N TRP A 272 1.88 -21.13 9.04
CA TRP A 272 2.96 -21.91 8.46
C TRP A 272 2.89 -22.05 6.94
N LYS A 273 1.69 -22.05 6.34
CA LYS A 273 1.54 -21.95 4.87
C LYS A 273 2.10 -20.62 4.35
N VAL A 274 1.89 -19.52 5.08
CA VAL A 274 2.39 -18.18 4.72
C VAL A 274 3.89 -18.08 4.91
N ASP A 275 4.44 -18.55 6.04
CA ASP A 275 5.90 -18.55 6.24
C ASP A 275 6.64 -19.42 5.22
N LYS A 276 6.04 -20.53 4.78
CA LYS A 276 6.57 -21.33 3.66
C LYS A 276 6.63 -20.52 2.36
N LEU A 277 5.55 -19.81 2.00
CA LEU A 277 5.53 -18.96 0.79
C LEU A 277 6.51 -17.77 0.92
N ARG A 278 6.65 -17.20 2.13
CA ARG A 278 7.61 -16.14 2.43
C ARG A 278 9.04 -16.65 2.26
N SER A 279 9.40 -17.80 2.84
CA SER A 279 10.74 -18.39 2.77
C SER A 279 11.14 -18.85 1.36
N GLU A 280 10.18 -19.27 0.54
CA GLU A 280 10.37 -19.50 -0.91
C GLU A 280 10.71 -18.20 -1.68
N THR A 281 10.31 -17.03 -1.16
CA THR A 281 10.50 -15.72 -1.80
C THR A 281 11.66 -14.92 -1.21
N TYR A 282 11.92 -15.07 0.10
CA TYR A 282 12.82 -14.26 0.91
C TYR A 282 13.52 -15.11 1.99
N THR A 283 14.85 -15.15 1.96
CA THR A 283 15.68 -15.92 2.90
C THR A 283 15.72 -15.36 4.33
N GLN A 284 15.42 -14.07 4.50
CA GLN A 284 15.55 -13.35 5.77
C GLN A 284 14.17 -13.07 6.38
N HIS A 285 14.06 -13.18 7.71
CA HIS A 285 12.89 -12.76 8.48
C HIS A 285 12.94 -11.25 8.77
N THR A 286 11.78 -10.62 8.79
CA THR A 286 11.57 -9.30 9.41
C THR A 286 11.29 -9.47 10.91
N LEU A 287 11.32 -8.38 11.68
CA LEU A 287 10.95 -8.41 13.09
C LEU A 287 9.51 -8.93 13.28
N SER A 288 8.53 -8.38 12.56
CA SER A 288 7.12 -8.82 12.63
C SER A 288 6.94 -10.29 12.22
N ALA A 289 7.61 -10.75 11.16
CA ALA A 289 7.54 -12.17 10.78
C ALA A 289 8.16 -13.10 11.84
N ALA A 290 9.28 -12.71 12.46
CA ALA A 290 9.90 -13.49 13.54
C ALA A 290 8.99 -13.59 14.77
N PHE A 291 8.41 -12.47 15.21
CA PHE A 291 7.44 -12.45 16.32
C PHE A 291 6.15 -13.22 15.97
N SER A 292 5.69 -13.17 14.72
CA SER A 292 4.56 -13.97 14.26
C SER A 292 4.85 -15.47 14.27
N CYS A 293 6.06 -15.90 13.89
CA CYS A 293 6.49 -17.30 14.06
C CYS A 293 6.57 -17.69 15.54
N ALA A 294 7.09 -16.84 16.42
CA ALA A 294 7.17 -17.12 17.86
C ALA A 294 5.77 -17.28 18.48
N LYS A 295 4.82 -16.41 18.12
CA LYS A 295 3.39 -16.56 18.44
C LYS A 295 2.84 -17.91 17.94
N GLY A 296 3.19 -18.33 16.72
CA GLY A 296 2.87 -19.65 16.18
C GLY A 296 3.42 -20.82 17.02
N PHE A 297 4.68 -20.76 17.44
CA PHE A 297 5.28 -21.79 18.29
C PHE A 297 4.67 -21.84 19.70
N LEU A 298 4.25 -20.71 20.27
CA LEU A 298 3.50 -20.67 21.53
C LEU A 298 2.12 -21.35 21.39
N LEU A 299 1.42 -21.16 20.26
CA LEU A 299 0.16 -21.85 19.97
C LEU A 299 0.33 -23.37 19.72
N GLU A 300 1.56 -23.84 19.47
CA GLU A 300 1.90 -25.27 19.38
C GLU A 300 2.49 -25.86 20.68
N HIS A 301 2.48 -25.10 21.78
CA HIS A 301 3.10 -25.48 23.07
C HIS A 301 4.61 -25.72 23.01
N LYS A 302 5.32 -24.91 22.21
CA LYS A 302 6.79 -25.00 22.04
C LYS A 302 7.49 -23.70 22.46
N PRO A 303 7.49 -23.36 23.75
CA PRO A 303 8.10 -22.14 24.25
C PRO A 303 9.61 -22.04 24.00
N GLU A 304 10.32 -23.17 23.90
CA GLU A 304 11.75 -23.21 23.58
C GLU A 304 12.03 -22.85 22.11
N GLU A 305 11.22 -23.34 21.16
CA GLU A 305 11.32 -22.98 19.74
C GLU A 305 10.96 -21.49 19.53
N ALA A 306 9.95 -20.99 20.24
CA ALA A 306 9.58 -19.57 20.25
C ALA A 306 10.74 -18.69 20.76
N ALA A 307 11.37 -19.09 21.87
CA ALA A 307 12.53 -18.39 22.44
C ALA A 307 13.73 -18.38 21.49
N ALA A 308 14.01 -19.49 20.79
CA ALA A 308 15.10 -19.57 19.83
C ALA A 308 14.93 -18.63 18.63
N VAL A 309 13.72 -18.53 18.06
CA VAL A 309 13.41 -17.60 16.96
C VAL A 309 13.62 -16.14 17.39
N ILE A 310 13.11 -15.81 18.58
CA ILE A 310 13.27 -14.47 19.18
C ILE A 310 14.75 -14.17 19.42
N GLN A 311 15.52 -15.12 19.99
CA GLN A 311 16.94 -14.93 20.25
C GLN A 311 17.74 -14.64 18.97
N ILE A 312 17.45 -15.34 17.87
CA ILE A 312 18.09 -15.13 16.57
C ILE A 312 17.83 -13.72 16.04
N ILE A 313 16.57 -13.22 16.09
CA ILE A 313 16.27 -11.87 15.61
C ILE A 313 16.87 -10.79 16.54
N CYS A 314 16.91 -11.01 17.86
CA CYS A 314 17.57 -10.12 18.82
C CYS A 314 19.08 -9.98 18.55
N GLN A 315 19.77 -11.06 18.19
CA GLN A 315 21.19 -11.05 17.84
C GLN A 315 21.47 -10.38 16.48
N ALA A 316 20.49 -10.39 15.57
CA ALA A 316 20.61 -9.81 14.24
C ALA A 316 20.20 -8.32 14.16
N TYR A 317 19.54 -7.77 15.19
CA TYR A 317 19.04 -6.39 15.18
C TYR A 317 20.04 -5.41 15.80
N PRO A 318 20.28 -4.23 15.17
CA PRO A 318 21.19 -3.24 15.72
C PRO A 318 20.61 -2.58 16.98
N ASP A 319 21.51 -2.23 17.90
CA ASP A 319 21.20 -1.69 19.23
C ASP A 319 20.25 -0.49 19.24
N GLU A 320 20.36 0.37 18.22
CA GLU A 320 19.51 1.55 18.01
C GLU A 320 18.01 1.22 17.87
N LYS A 321 17.67 -0.02 17.52
CA LYS A 321 16.28 -0.48 17.30
C LYS A 321 15.77 -1.38 18.44
N LYS A 322 16.48 -1.47 19.58
CA LYS A 322 16.08 -2.24 20.77
C LYS A 322 14.73 -1.80 21.37
N SER A 323 14.38 -0.53 21.28
CA SER A 323 13.06 -0.03 21.71
C SER A 323 11.89 -0.61 20.91
N ALA A 324 12.07 -0.87 19.61
CA ALA A 324 11.06 -1.54 18.79
C ALA A 324 10.91 -3.03 19.14
N LEU A 325 12.03 -3.68 19.50
CA LEU A 325 12.03 -5.05 20.01
C LEU A 325 11.27 -5.16 21.34
N GLU A 326 11.54 -4.27 22.31
CA GLU A 326 10.81 -4.20 23.58
C GLU A 326 9.30 -3.94 23.39
N ALA A 327 8.93 -3.09 22.42
CA ALA A 327 7.53 -2.84 22.09
C ALA A 327 6.83 -4.12 21.55
N GLU A 328 7.44 -4.85 20.62
CA GLU A 328 6.87 -6.11 20.10
C GLU A 328 6.81 -7.21 21.17
N PHE A 329 7.76 -7.26 22.11
CA PHE A 329 7.69 -8.13 23.29
C PHE A 329 6.48 -7.80 24.18
N LYS A 330 6.27 -6.51 24.50
CA LYS A 330 5.12 -6.09 25.31
C LYS A 330 3.80 -6.42 24.62
N LYS A 331 3.69 -6.19 23.31
CA LYS A 331 2.51 -6.63 22.52
C LYS A 331 2.32 -8.15 22.58
N LEU A 332 3.39 -8.94 22.46
CA LEU A 332 3.31 -10.41 22.49
C LEU A 332 2.83 -10.92 23.85
N VAL A 333 3.25 -10.32 24.96
CA VAL A 333 2.85 -10.78 26.31
C VAL A 333 1.50 -10.22 26.75
N ASN A 334 1.23 -8.93 26.50
CA ASN A 334 0.07 -8.25 27.08
C ASN A 334 -1.14 -8.20 26.14
N GLU A 335 -0.94 -7.83 24.86
CA GLU A 335 -2.03 -7.55 23.92
C GLU A 335 -2.46 -8.81 23.15
N TRP A 336 -1.49 -9.58 22.65
CA TRP A 336 -1.73 -10.71 21.76
C TRP A 336 -2.56 -11.85 22.38
N PRO A 337 -2.37 -12.29 23.64
CA PRO A 337 -3.19 -13.36 24.22
C PRO A 337 -4.67 -12.99 24.26
N VAL A 338 -4.98 -11.74 24.63
CA VAL A 338 -6.35 -11.22 24.64
C VAL A 338 -6.93 -11.18 23.23
N ASP A 339 -6.13 -10.80 22.23
CA ASP A 339 -6.54 -10.77 20.83
C ASP A 339 -6.76 -12.16 20.22
N VAL A 340 -5.99 -13.19 20.59
CA VAL A 340 -6.25 -14.58 20.16
C VAL A 340 -7.57 -15.10 20.73
N LEU A 341 -7.81 -14.88 22.03
CA LEU A 341 -8.97 -15.41 22.74
C LEU A 341 -10.31 -14.81 22.27
N LYS A 342 -10.30 -13.64 21.62
CA LYS A 342 -11.48 -13.08 20.92
C LYS A 342 -11.94 -13.90 19.71
N HIS A 343 -11.06 -14.75 19.17
CA HIS A 343 -11.29 -15.49 17.92
C HIS A 343 -11.34 -17.01 18.09
N GLN A 344 -11.14 -17.52 19.31
CA GLN A 344 -11.31 -18.94 19.63
C GLN A 344 -12.77 -19.26 19.95
N ASN A 345 -13.18 -20.51 19.70
CA ASN A 345 -14.47 -21.00 20.17
C ASN A 345 -14.46 -21.07 21.71
N GLU A 346 -15.59 -20.90 22.38
CA GLU A 346 -15.65 -20.90 23.87
C GLU A 346 -15.15 -22.21 24.50
N GLU A 347 -15.20 -23.34 23.78
CA GLU A 347 -14.63 -24.63 24.20
C GLU A 347 -13.08 -24.60 24.18
N ASP A 348 -12.48 -24.16 23.08
CA ASP A 348 -11.03 -24.10 22.87
C ASP A 348 -10.37 -22.97 23.70
N LYS A 349 -11.09 -21.87 23.88
CA LYS A 349 -10.63 -20.63 24.53
C LYS A 349 -10.03 -20.86 25.91
N LYS A 350 -10.62 -21.74 26.73
CA LYS A 350 -10.07 -22.07 28.07
C LYS A 350 -8.77 -22.86 28.00
N ALA A 351 -8.66 -23.79 27.04
CA ALA A 351 -7.43 -24.55 26.83
C ALA A 351 -6.30 -23.64 26.35
N VAL A 352 -6.59 -22.77 25.37
CA VAL A 352 -5.64 -21.76 24.85
C VAL A 352 -5.25 -20.73 25.91
N ALA A 353 -6.19 -20.29 26.76
CA ALA A 353 -5.88 -19.39 27.88
C ALA A 353 -4.95 -20.05 28.91
N ALA A 354 -5.23 -21.31 29.27
CA ALA A 354 -4.41 -22.08 30.21
C ALA A 354 -2.99 -22.33 29.67
N SER A 355 -2.85 -22.64 28.37
CA SER A 355 -1.54 -22.86 27.76
C SER A 355 -0.74 -21.58 27.58
N LEU A 356 -1.35 -20.48 27.13
CA LEU A 356 -0.63 -19.21 27.01
C LEU A 356 -0.09 -18.72 28.36
N ARG A 357 -0.77 -19.05 29.47
CA ARG A 357 -0.28 -18.82 30.83
C ARG A 357 0.93 -19.66 31.25
N SER A 358 1.10 -20.89 30.76
CA SER A 358 2.32 -21.67 31.01
C SER A 358 3.44 -21.29 30.04
N ASP A 359 3.07 -21.11 28.77
CA ASP A 359 4.02 -21.13 27.65
C ASP A 359 4.72 -19.77 27.49
N ILE A 360 4.03 -18.65 27.75
CA ILE A 360 4.65 -17.32 27.72
C ILE A 360 5.72 -17.17 28.83
N PRO A 361 5.45 -17.47 30.12
CA PRO A 361 6.49 -17.47 31.15
C PRO A 361 7.61 -18.48 30.89
N ALA A 362 7.30 -19.67 30.34
CA ALA A 362 8.32 -20.64 29.96
C ALA A 362 9.28 -20.11 28.88
N MET A 363 8.74 -19.44 27.85
CA MET A 363 9.52 -18.78 26.80
C MET A 363 10.37 -17.64 27.35
N VAL A 364 9.81 -16.77 28.20
CA VAL A 364 10.56 -15.67 28.84
C VAL A 364 11.70 -16.22 29.71
N ASN A 365 11.44 -17.28 30.49
CA ASN A 365 12.48 -17.95 31.28
C ASN A 365 13.60 -18.56 30.39
N ALA A 366 13.25 -19.12 29.23
CA ALA A 366 14.25 -19.61 28.26
C ALA A 366 15.11 -18.47 27.69
N LEU A 367 14.50 -17.34 27.32
CA LEU A 367 15.21 -16.15 26.85
C LEU A 367 16.18 -15.57 27.90
N VAL A 368 15.74 -15.49 29.16
CA VAL A 368 16.60 -15.04 30.28
C VAL A 368 17.77 -16.00 30.51
N LYS A 369 17.55 -17.32 30.45
CA LYS A 369 18.63 -18.34 30.52
C LYS A 369 19.62 -18.21 29.35
N SER A 370 19.15 -17.82 28.16
CA SER A 370 19.97 -17.49 27.00
C SER A 370 20.71 -16.14 27.08
N GLY A 371 20.59 -15.41 28.20
CA GLY A 371 21.31 -14.15 28.45
C GLY A 371 20.66 -12.90 27.89
N LEU A 372 19.43 -12.98 27.37
CA LEU A 372 18.68 -11.80 26.93
C LEU A 372 18.05 -11.07 28.12
N ARG A 373 18.34 -9.78 28.26
CA ARG A 373 17.65 -8.89 29.21
C ARG A 373 16.27 -8.55 28.67
N VAL A 374 15.27 -9.35 29.03
CA VAL A 374 13.86 -9.12 28.73
C VAL A 374 13.19 -8.49 29.95
N SER A 375 12.86 -7.21 29.90
CA SER A 375 12.09 -6.49 30.93
C SER A 375 10.60 -6.46 30.58
N VAL A 376 9.91 -7.56 30.89
CA VAL A 376 8.45 -7.67 30.75
C VAL A 376 7.83 -7.97 32.10
N ASP A 377 6.78 -7.22 32.44
CA ASP A 377 6.00 -7.43 33.66
C ASP A 377 5.03 -8.60 33.45
N LEU A 378 5.38 -9.77 34.01
CA LEU A 378 4.53 -10.96 33.95
C LEU A 378 3.30 -10.86 34.86
N ASP A 379 3.23 -9.88 35.76
CA ASP A 379 2.05 -9.68 36.61
C ASP A 379 0.88 -9.09 35.82
N GLU A 380 1.12 -8.35 34.73
CA GLU A 380 0.06 -7.88 33.83
C GLU A 380 -0.62 -9.05 33.11
N LEU A 381 0.14 -10.05 32.64
CA LEU A 381 -0.40 -11.28 32.04
C LEU A 381 -1.33 -12.04 33.01
N ASN A 382 -0.99 -12.06 34.30
CA ASN A 382 -1.78 -12.75 35.32
C ASN A 382 -3.04 -11.97 35.73
N LYS A 383 -3.04 -10.63 35.63
CA LYS A 383 -4.19 -9.74 35.92
C LYS A 383 -5.23 -9.70 34.81
N ASN A 384 -4.91 -10.15 33.60
CA ASN A 384 -5.83 -10.13 32.45
C ASN A 384 -7.07 -11.02 32.67
N GLU A 385 -8.24 -10.39 32.86
CA GLU A 385 -9.54 -11.08 33.07
C GLU A 385 -9.91 -12.05 31.94
N ALA A 386 -9.52 -11.73 30.70
CA ALA A 386 -9.72 -12.59 29.54
C ALA A 386 -8.97 -13.94 29.62
N LEU A 387 -7.91 -14.03 30.43
CA LEU A 387 -7.22 -15.28 30.75
C LEU A 387 -7.77 -15.94 32.04
N LEU A 388 -8.48 -15.21 32.90
CA LEU A 388 -9.05 -15.70 34.18
C LEU A 388 -10.38 -16.45 34.02
N SER A 389 -11.04 -16.36 32.86
CA SER A 389 -12.38 -16.91 32.57
C SER A 389 -12.36 -18.27 31.83
#